data_AF-A0A3S3QVH7-F1
#
_entry.id   AF-A0A3S3QVH7-F1
#
_cell.length_a   1.000
_cell.length_b   1.000
_cell.length_c   1.000
_cell.angle_alpha   90.00
_cell.angle_beta   90.00
_cell.angle_gamma   90.00
#
_symmetry.space_group_name_H-M   'P 1'
#
loop_
_entity.id
_entity.type
_entity.pdbx_description
1 polymer ?
#
loop_
_entity_poly.entity_id
_entity_poly.type
_entity_poly.pdbx_seq_one_letter_code
_entity_poly.pdbx_strand_id
1 'polypeptide(L)'
;MNIVTTTSTVPRTVAPLAAPRPRTIDIAQAIHQAATRLLPFLEQGKPVTTAALRTTMADSFGGTDAQGFWIWKDAYEALEAAQVLFLRRFGSAILSRSASPQAALGMMKRIADLVPTHTRRSDESQAMQQLSTPLPLAFVAAHAAAV
;
A
#
# COMPACT_ATOMS: atom_id res chain seq x y z
N MET A 1 45.62 60.46 -29.35
CA MET A 1 46.17 59.08 -29.38
C MET A 1 46.27 58.62 -27.92
N ASN A 2 45.48 57.73 -27.32
CA ASN A 2 44.38 56.84 -27.71
C ASN A 2 43.52 56.61 -26.45
N ILE A 3 42.18 56.67 -26.54
CA ILE A 3 41.29 56.22 -25.46
C ILE A 3 41.01 54.74 -25.74
N VAL A 4 41.57 53.85 -24.93
CA VAL A 4 41.30 52.41 -25.01
C VAL A 4 40.09 52.12 -24.13
N THR A 5 38.94 51.90 -24.75
CA THR A 5 37.73 51.40 -24.07
C THR A 5 37.84 49.88 -23.95
N THR A 6 37.97 49.36 -22.73
CA THR A 6 37.86 47.93 -22.45
C THR A 6 36.39 47.56 -22.23
N THR A 7 35.80 46.84 -23.18
CA THR A 7 34.47 46.23 -23.03
C THR A 7 34.57 45.00 -22.12
N SER A 8 33.98 45.08 -20.93
CA SER A 8 33.81 43.94 -20.02
C SER A 8 32.77 42.98 -20.59
N THR A 9 33.15 41.74 -20.86
CA THR A 9 32.24 40.68 -21.32
C THR A 9 31.70 39.95 -20.10
N VAL A 10 30.41 40.10 -19.82
CA VAL A 10 29.74 39.37 -18.73
C VAL A 10 29.39 37.96 -19.25
N PRO A 11 29.80 36.87 -18.56
CA PRO A 11 29.40 35.54 -18.95
C PRO A 11 27.89 35.38 -18.79
N ARG A 12 27.22 34.94 -19.86
CA ARG A 12 25.79 34.61 -19.82
C ARG A 12 25.64 33.25 -19.11
N THR A 13 25.22 33.28 -17.85
CA THR A 13 24.84 32.07 -17.12
C THR A 13 23.65 31.44 -17.82
N VAL A 14 23.85 30.26 -18.42
CA VAL A 14 22.76 29.38 -18.85
C VAL A 14 22.00 28.97 -17.61
N ALA A 15 20.70 29.30 -17.56
CA ALA A 15 19.82 28.82 -16.51
C ALA A 15 19.86 27.28 -16.53
N PRO A 16 20.00 26.62 -15.36
CA PRO A 16 19.99 25.17 -15.32
C PRO A 16 18.66 24.69 -15.91
N LEU A 17 18.73 23.73 -16.83
CA LEU A 17 17.56 23.02 -17.32
C LEU A 17 16.82 22.48 -16.08
N ALA A 18 15.58 22.90 -15.89
CA ALA A 18 14.80 22.52 -14.72
C ALA A 18 14.83 20.99 -14.60
N ALA A 19 15.46 20.49 -13.53
CA ALA A 19 15.44 19.06 -13.22
C ALA A 19 13.96 18.63 -13.16
N PRO A 20 13.61 17.43 -13.67
CA PRO A 20 12.25 16.92 -13.53
C PRO A 20 11.86 17.04 -12.06
N ARG A 21 10.74 17.72 -11.77
CA ARG A 21 10.20 17.74 -10.41
C ARG A 21 10.09 16.28 -9.96
N PRO A 22 10.58 15.92 -8.76
CA PRO A 22 10.35 14.58 -8.25
C PRO A 22 8.84 14.34 -8.34
N ARG A 23 8.44 13.32 -9.10
CA ARG A 23 7.03 12.94 -9.17
C ARG A 23 6.65 12.54 -7.76
N THR A 24 5.89 13.39 -7.07
CA THR A 24 5.28 13.03 -5.80
C THR A 24 4.38 11.85 -6.09
N ILE A 25 4.77 10.66 -5.64
CA ILE A 25 3.95 9.47 -5.75
C ILE A 25 2.71 9.71 -4.90
N ASP A 26 1.53 9.58 -5.50
CA ASP A 26 0.30 9.48 -4.72
C ASP A 26 0.29 8.12 -4.02
N ILE A 27 0.63 8.12 -2.73
CA ILE A 27 0.74 6.92 -1.90
C ILE A 27 -0.58 6.16 -1.88
N ALA A 28 -1.72 6.85 -1.74
CA ALA A 28 -3.03 6.20 -1.70
C ALA A 28 -3.35 5.52 -3.04
N GLN A 29 -3.04 6.18 -4.15
CA GLN A 29 -3.20 5.59 -5.48
C GLN A 29 -2.29 4.37 -5.66
N ALA A 30 -1.02 4.44 -5.23
CA ALA A 30 -0.07 3.33 -5.33
C ALA A 30 -0.50 2.12 -4.47
N ILE A 31 -0.99 2.36 -3.25
CA ILE A 31 -1.55 1.33 -2.37
C ILE A 31 -2.77 0.68 -3.02
N HIS A 32 -3.70 1.48 -3.57
CA HIS A 32 -4.89 0.94 -4.23
C HIS A 32 -4.53 0.09 -5.47
N GLN A 33 -3.55 0.51 -6.25
CA GLN A 33 -3.03 -0.27 -7.38
C GLN A 33 -2.40 -1.58 -6.91
N ALA A 34 -1.58 -1.56 -5.87
CA ALA A 34 -1.01 -2.77 -5.27
C ALA A 34 -2.10 -3.71 -4.76
N ALA A 35 -3.09 -3.20 -4.03
CA ALA A 35 -4.22 -3.97 -3.53
C ALA A 35 -5.01 -4.65 -4.67
N THR A 36 -5.22 -3.94 -5.78
CA THR A 36 -5.90 -4.48 -6.97
C THR A 36 -5.10 -5.60 -7.62
N ARG A 37 -3.76 -5.49 -7.66
CA ARG A 37 -2.86 -6.55 -8.16
C ARG A 37 -2.78 -7.76 -7.23
N LEU A 38 -2.99 -7.56 -5.92
CA LEU A 38 -3.00 -8.64 -4.92
C LEU A 38 -4.33 -9.38 -4.83
N LEU A 39 -5.45 -8.72 -5.17
CA LEU A 39 -6.79 -9.31 -5.11
C LEU A 39 -6.91 -10.70 -5.78
N PRO A 40 -6.35 -10.96 -6.98
CA PRO A 40 -6.41 -12.28 -7.60
C PRO A 40 -5.81 -13.42 -6.77
N PHE A 41 -4.84 -13.15 -5.89
CA PHE A 41 -4.32 -14.15 -4.96
C PHE A 41 -5.41 -14.62 -4.00
N LEU A 42 -6.15 -13.67 -3.40
CA LEU A 42 -7.24 -13.96 -2.49
C LEU A 42 -8.40 -14.67 -3.20
N GLU A 43 -8.74 -14.25 -4.42
CA GLU A 43 -9.78 -14.88 -5.25
C GLU A 43 -9.47 -16.34 -5.57
N GLN A 44 -8.19 -16.67 -5.71
CA GLN A 44 -7.72 -18.03 -6.01
C GLN A 44 -7.40 -18.83 -4.74
N GLY A 45 -7.58 -18.26 -3.54
CA GLY A 45 -7.19 -18.89 -2.28
C GLY A 45 -5.68 -19.13 -2.15
N LYS A 46 -4.86 -18.33 -2.84
CA LYS A 46 -3.40 -18.45 -2.86
C LYS A 46 -2.77 -17.50 -1.83
N PRO A 47 -1.82 -17.98 -1.02
CA PRO A 47 -1.08 -17.11 -0.12
C PRO A 47 -0.28 -16.05 -0.88
N VAL A 48 -0.32 -14.81 -0.39
CA VAL A 48 0.56 -13.73 -0.82
C VAL A 48 1.89 -13.90 -0.10
N THR A 49 2.93 -14.31 -0.82
CA THR A 49 4.26 -14.41 -0.23
C THR A 49 4.86 -13.02 -0.04
N THR A 50 5.80 -12.88 0.90
CA THR A 50 6.56 -11.63 1.10
C THR A 50 7.30 -11.19 -0.17
N ALA A 51 7.75 -12.14 -1.00
CA ALA A 51 8.40 -11.86 -2.28
C ALA A 51 7.41 -11.30 -3.32
N ALA A 52 6.21 -11.91 -3.42
CA ALA A 52 5.15 -11.41 -4.30
C ALA A 52 4.67 -10.02 -3.86
N LEU A 53 4.54 -9.78 -2.55
CA LEU A 53 4.20 -8.48 -2.00
C LEU A 53 5.24 -7.42 -2.35
N ARG A 54 6.53 -7.69 -2.12
CA ARG A 54 7.62 -6.77 -2.48
C ARG A 54 7.61 -6.41 -3.97
N THR A 55 7.44 -7.41 -4.83
CA THR A 55 7.38 -7.20 -6.28
C THR A 55 6.20 -6.29 -6.65
N THR A 56 5.02 -6.60 -6.11
CA THR A 56 3.81 -5.82 -6.37
C THR A 56 3.91 -4.38 -5.88
N MET A 57 4.51 -4.17 -4.70
CA MET A 57 4.77 -2.84 -4.15
C MET A 57 5.77 -2.08 -5.01
N ALA A 58 6.86 -2.73 -5.43
CA ALA A 58 7.86 -2.09 -6.29
C ALA A 58 7.28 -1.64 -7.63
N ASP A 59 6.43 -2.47 -8.24
CA ASP A 59 5.74 -2.13 -9.49
C ASP A 59 4.75 -0.96 -9.31
N SER A 60 4.09 -0.88 -8.15
CA SER A 60 3.05 0.13 -7.90
C SER A 60 3.62 1.48 -7.45
N PHE A 61 4.73 1.46 -6.71
CA PHE A 61 5.43 2.67 -6.26
C PHE A 61 6.55 3.11 -7.22
N GLY A 62 6.96 2.28 -8.17
CA GLY A 62 8.03 2.58 -9.12
C GLY A 62 9.45 2.41 -8.56
N GLY A 63 9.61 1.69 -7.45
CA GLY A 63 10.89 1.44 -6.81
C GLY A 63 10.77 0.61 -5.52
N THR A 64 11.90 0.20 -4.95
CA THR A 64 11.95 -0.74 -3.82
C THR A 64 11.91 -0.06 -2.44
N ASP A 65 11.62 -0.83 -1.39
CA ASP A 65 11.72 -0.36 0.00
C ASP A 65 13.15 0.04 0.37
N ALA A 66 14.16 -0.70 -0.14
CA ALA A 66 15.57 -0.38 0.06
C ALA A 66 16.00 0.97 -0.57
N GLN A 67 15.28 1.44 -1.59
CA GLN A 67 15.49 2.74 -2.22
C GLN A 67 14.65 3.86 -1.57
N GLY A 68 13.84 3.53 -0.55
CA GLY A 68 12.99 4.49 0.15
C GLY A 68 11.71 4.89 -0.60
N PHE A 69 11.27 4.13 -1.61
CA PHE A 69 10.05 4.45 -2.36
C PHE A 69 8.77 4.16 -1.57
N TRP A 70 8.83 3.24 -0.61
CA TRP A 70 7.74 2.86 0.28
C TRP A 70 8.30 2.20 1.54
N ILE A 71 7.50 2.14 2.59
CA ILE A 71 7.81 1.45 3.84
C ILE A 71 6.87 0.27 4.06
N TRP A 72 7.25 -0.65 4.95
CA TRP A 72 6.43 -1.83 5.22
C TRP A 72 4.99 -1.55 5.66
N LYS A 73 4.73 -0.38 6.24
CA LYS A 73 3.37 0.06 6.55
C LYS A 73 2.50 0.17 5.30
N ASP A 74 3.01 0.73 4.21
CA ASP A 74 2.28 0.86 2.94
C ASP A 74 1.91 -0.52 2.36
N ALA A 75 2.84 -1.48 2.48
CA ALA A 75 2.60 -2.85 2.04
C ALA A 75 1.51 -3.54 2.86
N TYR A 76 1.46 -3.28 4.16
CA TYR A 76 0.41 -3.76 5.05
C TYR A 76 -0.96 -3.12 4.72
N GLU A 77 -0.99 -1.83 4.42
CA GLU A 77 -2.22 -1.16 3.94
C GLU A 77 -2.71 -1.74 2.62
N ALA A 78 -1.83 -2.09 1.69
CA ALA A 78 -2.20 -2.74 0.44
C ALA A 78 -2.84 -4.13 0.67
N LEU A 79 -2.35 -4.90 1.64
CA LEU A 79 -2.94 -6.20 2.01
C LEU A 79 -4.31 -6.04 2.68
N GLU A 80 -4.48 -5.04 3.55
CA GLU A 80 -5.78 -4.72 4.17
C GLU A 80 -6.78 -4.28 3.10
N ALA A 81 -6.37 -3.38 2.20
CA ALA A 81 -7.19 -2.94 1.08
C ALA A 81 -7.56 -4.10 0.14
N ALA A 82 -6.66 -5.05 -0.13
CA ALA A 82 -6.97 -6.23 -0.94
C ALA A 82 -8.06 -7.10 -0.29
N GLN A 83 -8.01 -7.29 1.04
CA GLN A 83 -9.07 -7.99 1.79
C GLN A 83 -10.40 -7.22 1.73
N VAL A 84 -10.38 -5.89 1.85
CA VAL A 84 -11.58 -5.06 1.69
C VAL A 84 -12.18 -5.21 0.29
N LEU A 85 -11.36 -5.14 -0.77
CA LEU A 85 -11.81 -5.32 -2.15
C LEU A 85 -12.43 -6.71 -2.35
N PHE A 86 -11.81 -7.75 -1.80
CA PHE A 86 -12.34 -9.11 -1.83
C PHE A 86 -13.71 -9.19 -1.15
N LEU A 87 -13.87 -8.62 0.04
CA LEU A 87 -15.15 -8.67 0.79
C LEU A 87 -16.23 -7.81 0.15
N ARG A 88 -15.89 -6.69 -0.49
CA ARG A 88 -16.86 -5.92 -1.30
C ARG A 88 -17.44 -6.76 -2.44
N ARG A 89 -16.65 -7.69 -2.99
CA ARG A 89 -17.08 -8.57 -4.10
C ARG A 89 -17.77 -9.85 -3.62
N PHE A 90 -17.25 -10.49 -2.57
CA PHE A 90 -17.67 -11.84 -2.16
C PHE A 90 -18.29 -11.91 -0.76
N GLY A 91 -18.25 -10.83 0.03
CA GLY A 91 -18.69 -10.82 1.42
C GLY A 91 -20.15 -11.23 1.59
N SER A 92 -21.06 -10.66 0.79
CA SER A 92 -22.49 -11.04 0.82
C SER A 92 -22.71 -12.53 0.51
N ALA A 93 -21.97 -13.08 -0.47
CA ALA A 93 -22.03 -14.50 -0.80
C ALA A 93 -21.47 -15.39 0.33
N ILE A 94 -20.39 -14.97 0.99
CA ILE A 94 -19.82 -15.66 2.15
C ILE A 94 -20.84 -15.69 3.30
N LEU A 95 -21.46 -14.56 3.62
CA LEU A 95 -22.42 -14.46 4.72
C LEU A 95 -23.68 -15.28 4.43
N SER A 96 -24.27 -15.15 3.24
CA SER A 96 -25.49 -15.89 2.86
C SER A 96 -25.30 -17.41 2.78
N ARG A 97 -24.08 -17.88 2.49
CA ARG A 97 -23.77 -19.32 2.39
C ARG A 97 -23.20 -19.92 3.67
N SER A 98 -22.92 -19.10 4.68
CA SER A 98 -22.41 -19.59 5.97
C SER A 98 -23.56 -20.10 6.83
N ALA A 99 -23.45 -21.34 7.32
CA ALA A 99 -24.48 -21.94 8.17
C ALA A 99 -24.61 -21.28 9.56
N SER A 100 -23.59 -20.52 9.99
CA SER A 100 -23.57 -19.81 11.28
C SER A 100 -22.57 -18.66 11.28
N PRO A 101 -22.64 -17.70 12.24
CA PRO A 101 -21.62 -16.68 12.42
C PRO A 101 -20.21 -17.25 12.64
N GLN A 102 -20.11 -18.40 13.30
CA GLN A 102 -18.84 -19.10 13.52
C GLN A 102 -18.27 -19.65 12.21
N ALA A 103 -19.11 -20.16 11.29
CA ALA A 103 -18.68 -20.58 9.96
C ALA A 103 -18.20 -19.38 9.12
N ALA A 104 -18.90 -18.26 9.18
CA ALA A 104 -18.48 -17.01 8.54
C ALA A 104 -17.13 -16.52 9.09
N LEU A 105 -16.95 -16.50 10.42
CA LEU A 105 -15.67 -16.19 11.06
C LEU A 105 -14.55 -17.15 10.61
N GLY A 106 -14.86 -18.43 10.42
CA GLY A 106 -13.92 -19.40 9.86
C GLY A 106 -13.45 -19.02 8.45
N MET A 107 -14.33 -18.51 7.60
CA MET A 107 -13.97 -17.97 6.29
C MET A 107 -13.12 -16.69 6.40
N MET A 108 -13.46 -15.79 7.31
CA MET A 108 -12.66 -14.58 7.57
C MET A 108 -11.24 -14.91 8.01
N LYS A 109 -11.07 -15.92 8.88
CA LYS A 109 -9.74 -16.43 9.28
C LYS A 109 -8.97 -16.98 8.10
N ARG A 110 -9.59 -17.84 7.27
CA ARG A 110 -8.94 -18.40 6.08
C ARG A 110 -8.45 -17.31 5.12
N ILE A 111 -9.22 -16.23 4.93
CA ILE A 111 -8.81 -15.10 4.09
C ILE A 111 -7.62 -14.35 4.71
N ALA A 112 -7.68 -14.08 6.02
CA ALA A 112 -6.60 -13.42 6.74
C ALA A 112 -5.29 -14.23 6.75
N ASP A 113 -5.39 -15.56 6.77
CA ASP A 113 -4.23 -16.46 6.71
C ASP A 113 -3.55 -16.49 5.33
N LEU A 114 -4.19 -15.93 4.29
CA LEU A 114 -3.56 -15.79 2.97
C LEU A 114 -2.57 -14.62 2.88
N VAL A 115 -2.54 -13.72 3.87
CA VAL A 115 -1.65 -12.54 3.85
C VAL A 115 -0.56 -12.62 4.92
N PRO A 116 0.64 -12.05 4.68
CA PRO A 116 1.68 -11.99 5.69
C PRO A 116 1.24 -11.23 6.95
N THR A 117 1.75 -11.64 8.12
CA THR A 117 1.49 -10.94 9.38
C THR A 117 2.25 -9.61 9.45
N HIS A 118 1.65 -8.60 10.10
CA HIS A 118 2.22 -7.26 10.23
C HIS A 118 3.28 -7.23 11.34
N THR A 119 4.50 -7.69 11.05
CA THR A 119 5.59 -7.86 12.03
C THR A 119 6.51 -6.64 12.18
N ARG A 120 6.42 -5.67 11.25
CA ARG A 120 7.22 -4.44 11.29
C ARG A 120 6.35 -3.25 11.73
N ARG A 121 6.98 -2.27 12.38
CA ARG A 121 6.33 -1.05 12.87
C ARG A 121 7.14 0.16 12.39
N SER A 122 6.45 1.15 11.83
CA SER A 122 7.06 2.44 11.50
C SER A 122 7.14 3.32 12.75
N ASP A 123 8.00 4.34 12.72
CA ASP A 123 8.14 5.31 13.81
C ASP A 123 6.81 6.00 14.12
N GLU A 124 6.06 6.38 13.08
CA GLU A 124 4.71 6.95 13.23
C GLU A 124 3.74 5.97 13.89
N SER A 125 3.69 4.71 13.42
CA SER A 125 2.78 3.73 14.03
C SER A 125 3.13 3.46 15.49
N GLN A 126 4.41 3.52 15.88
CA GLN A 126 4.82 3.45 17.29
C GLN A 126 4.38 4.70 18.07
N ALA A 127 4.71 5.89 17.56
CA ALA A 127 4.40 7.15 18.21
C ALA A 127 2.89 7.33 18.44
N MET A 128 2.08 6.89 17.49
CA MET A 128 0.62 7.00 17.52
C MET A 128 -0.10 5.76 18.05
N GLN A 129 0.64 4.72 18.47
CA GLN A 129 0.06 3.43 18.90
C GLN A 129 -0.92 2.84 17.88
N GLN A 130 -0.61 2.94 16.59
CA GLN A 130 -1.45 2.39 15.53
C GLN A 130 -1.35 0.86 15.51
N LEU A 131 -2.48 0.20 15.74
CA LEU A 131 -2.63 -1.24 15.62
C LEU A 131 -3.64 -1.55 14.52
N SER A 132 -3.29 -2.49 13.63
CA SER A 132 -4.24 -3.01 12.64
C SER A 132 -5.40 -3.71 13.32
N THR A 133 -6.60 -3.62 12.74
CA THR A 133 -7.75 -4.46 13.10
C THR A 133 -7.83 -5.60 12.07
N PRO A 134 -7.19 -6.76 12.32
CA PRO A 134 -7.18 -7.86 11.37
C PRO A 134 -8.61 -8.36 11.11
N LEU A 135 -8.84 -8.87 9.89
CA LEU A 135 -10.16 -9.22 9.39
C LEU A 135 -11.03 -10.07 10.34
N PRO A 136 -10.51 -11.10 11.04
CA PRO A 136 -11.32 -11.87 11.99
C PRO A 136 -11.84 -11.03 13.17
N LEU A 137 -11.03 -10.08 13.66
CA LEU A 137 -11.45 -9.17 14.73
C LEU A 137 -12.43 -8.12 14.22
N ALA A 138 -12.20 -7.58 13.02
CA ALA A 138 -13.14 -6.65 12.38
C ALA A 138 -14.53 -7.29 12.23
N PHE A 139 -14.59 -8.55 11.80
CA PHE A 139 -15.85 -9.29 11.69
C PHE A 139 -16.55 -9.48 13.03
N VAL A 140 -15.82 -9.88 14.08
CA VAL A 140 -16.40 -10.03 15.42
C VAL A 140 -16.92 -8.69 15.95
N ALA A 141 -16.18 -7.60 15.74
CA ALA A 141 -16.60 -6.26 16.16
C ALA A 141 -17.87 -5.81 15.43
N ALA A 142 -17.94 -5.97 14.10
CA ALA A 142 -19.13 -5.65 13.31
C ALA A 142 -20.35 -6.48 13.75
N HIS A 143 -20.16 -7.78 13.96
CA HIS A 143 -21.22 -8.67 14.42
C HIS A 143 -21.74 -8.27 15.82
N ALA A 144 -20.84 -7.95 16.76
CA ALA A 144 -21.21 -7.50 18.09
C ALA A 144 -21.92 -6.14 18.09
N ALA A 145 -21.56 -5.25 17.16
CA ALA A 145 -22.18 -3.95 16.97
C ALA A 145 -23.50 -4.00 16.16
N ALA A 146 -23.85 -5.17 15.60
CA ALA A 146 -25.02 -5.36 14.74
C ALA A 146 -25.06 -4.44 13.50
N VAL A 147 -23.90 -4.27 12.84
CA VAL A 147 -23.71 -3.46 11.61
C VAL A 147 -23.16 -4.26 10.44
#